data_AF-A0A0C2CDA3-F1
#
_entry.id   AF-A0A0C2CDA3-F1
#
_cell.length_a   1.000
_cell.length_b   1.000
_cell.length_c   1.000
_cell.angle_alpha   90.00
_cell.angle_beta   90.00
_cell.angle_gamma   90.00
#
_symmetry.space_group_name_H-M   'P 1'
#
loop_
_entity.id
_entity.type
_entity.pdbx_description
1 polymer ?
#
loop_
_entity_poly.entity_id
_entity_poly.type
_entity_poly.pdbx_seq_one_letter_code
_entity_poly.pdbx_strand_id
1 'polypeptide(L)'
;MAWLYRDLSGEPHWTKKRVEKLFGSGFQIGRMEVFPNTAAVNEELWRVKHLIELKPITFPNGEPTSDDIYGVKLHPDGRCEVAKDVAPLTEEELRLYDPNKQWSPKELERQLASKYFGCKDVFETNVYTNSNISV
;
A
#
# COMPACT_ATOMS: atom_id res chain seq x y z
N MET A 1 15.44 5.52 5.95
CA MET A 1 15.16 4.21 5.31
C MET A 1 15.39 4.32 3.82
N ALA A 2 15.67 3.20 3.16
CA ALA A 2 15.86 3.13 1.71
C ALA A 2 15.10 1.95 1.11
N TRP A 3 14.58 2.15 -0.09
CA TRP A 3 13.98 1.11 -0.93
C TRP A 3 14.88 0.85 -2.11
N LEU A 4 15.09 -0.41 -2.48
CA LEU A 4 15.64 -0.70 -3.79
C LEU A 4 14.47 -0.77 -4.80
N TYR A 5 14.33 0.23 -5.66
CA TYR A 5 13.17 0.33 -6.57
C TYR A 5 13.49 -0.11 -8.01
N ARG A 6 14.78 -0.20 -8.37
CA ARG A 6 15.22 -0.69 -9.70
C ARG A 6 15.92 -2.04 -9.59
N ASP A 7 15.82 -2.81 -10.66
CA ASP A 7 16.64 -4.00 -10.85
C ASP A 7 18.10 -3.63 -11.12
N LEU A 8 19.01 -4.59 -10.90
CA LEU A 8 20.44 -4.39 -11.14
C LEU A 8 20.86 -4.81 -12.55
N SER A 9 19.92 -5.01 -13.47
CA SER A 9 20.26 -5.38 -14.84
C SER A 9 20.99 -4.22 -15.52
N GLY A 10 22.07 -4.53 -16.24
CA GLY A 10 22.94 -3.52 -16.86
C GLY A 10 23.88 -2.77 -15.90
N GLU A 11 23.73 -2.92 -14.58
CA GLU A 11 24.65 -2.28 -13.63
C GLU A 11 26.02 -2.98 -13.58
N PRO A 12 27.12 -2.21 -13.40
CA PRO A 12 28.45 -2.77 -13.21
C PRO A 12 28.55 -3.68 -11.99
N HIS A 13 29.48 -4.63 -12.03
CA HIS A 13 29.66 -5.62 -10.97
C HIS A 13 29.95 -4.99 -9.59
N TRP A 14 30.67 -3.86 -9.54
CA TRP A 14 30.95 -3.17 -8.28
C TRP A 14 29.69 -2.52 -7.68
N THR A 15 28.77 -2.02 -8.51
CA THR A 15 27.48 -1.49 -8.05
C THR A 15 26.65 -2.62 -7.46
N LYS A 16 26.60 -3.77 -8.13
CA LYS A 16 25.92 -4.97 -7.65
C LYS A 16 26.44 -5.42 -6.29
N LYS A 17 27.77 -5.48 -6.13
CA LYS A 17 28.42 -5.83 -4.87
C LYS A 17 28.13 -4.83 -3.74
N ARG A 18 27.99 -3.53 -4.06
CA ARG A 18 27.60 -2.51 -3.07
C ARG A 18 26.14 -2.68 -2.62
N VAL A 19 25.23 -2.94 -3.55
CA VAL A 19 23.83 -3.21 -3.22
C VAL A 19 23.72 -4.47 -2.37
N GLU A 20 24.43 -5.55 -2.72
CA GLU A 20 24.50 -6.77 -1.91
C GLU A 20 25.09 -6.54 -0.51
N LYS A 21 26.11 -5.69 -0.38
CA LYS A 21 26.65 -5.29 0.93
C LYS A 21 25.64 -4.50 1.77
N LEU A 22 24.82 -3.65 1.14
CA LEU A 22 23.86 -2.78 1.83
C LEU A 22 22.54 -3.49 2.18
N PHE A 23 21.97 -4.25 1.24
CA PHE A 23 20.64 -4.87 1.35
C PHE A 23 20.70 -6.40 1.55
N GLY A 24 21.90 -6.98 1.60
CA GLY A 24 22.12 -8.43 1.68
C GLY A 24 22.07 -9.14 0.33
N SER A 25 22.57 -10.38 0.27
CA SER A 25 22.62 -11.20 -0.96
C SER A 25 21.26 -11.68 -1.46
N GLY A 26 20.27 -11.76 -0.57
CA GLY A 26 18.88 -12.13 -0.88
C GLY A 26 17.93 -10.94 -1.02
N PHE A 27 18.43 -9.77 -1.45
CA PHE A 27 17.58 -8.59 -1.61
C PHE A 27 16.51 -8.83 -2.69
N GLN A 28 15.37 -8.18 -2.53
CA GLN A 28 14.28 -8.17 -3.50
C GLN A 28 13.97 -6.72 -3.87
N ILE A 29 13.56 -6.51 -5.12
CA ILE A 29 13.08 -5.19 -5.56
C ILE A 29 11.81 -4.86 -4.79
N GLY A 30 11.71 -3.62 -4.30
CA GLY A 30 10.64 -3.18 -3.44
C GLY A 30 10.81 -3.57 -1.97
N ARG A 31 11.93 -4.19 -1.57
CA ARG A 31 12.24 -4.39 -0.15
C ARG A 31 12.73 -3.09 0.48
N MET A 32 12.17 -2.77 1.65
CA MET A 32 12.57 -1.65 2.49
C MET A 32 13.62 -2.08 3.49
N GLU A 33 14.67 -1.27 3.65
CA GLU A 33 15.63 -1.42 4.75
C GLU A 33 15.88 -0.10 5.49
N VAL A 34 16.18 -0.22 6.79
CA VAL A 34 16.43 0.91 7.69
C VAL A 34 17.93 1.05 7.89
N PHE A 35 18.43 2.27 7.65
CA PHE A 35 19.84 2.60 7.75
C PHE A 35 20.03 3.76 8.73
N PRO A 36 21.07 3.71 9.59
CA PRO A 36 21.43 4.84 10.42
C PRO A 36 22.01 5.96 9.54
N ASN A 37 21.66 7.21 9.85
CA ASN A 37 22.17 8.39 9.13
C ASN A 37 23.60 8.73 9.59
N THR A 38 24.56 7.89 9.23
CA THR A 38 26.00 8.11 9.47
C THR A 38 26.71 8.44 8.17
N ALA A 39 27.80 9.22 8.24
CA ALA A 39 28.55 9.62 7.05
C ALA A 39 29.04 8.41 6.22
N ALA A 40 29.50 7.36 6.89
CA ALA A 40 29.97 6.12 6.25
C ALA A 40 28.86 5.43 5.44
N VAL A 41 27.65 5.36 5.99
CA VAL A 41 26.49 4.75 5.31
C VAL A 41 26.00 5.66 4.18
N ASN A 42 25.99 6.97 4.39
CA ASN A 42 25.58 7.94 3.37
C ASN A 42 26.49 7.91 2.14
N GLU A 43 27.80 7.71 2.32
CA GLU A 43 28.72 7.57 1.19
C GLU A 43 28.38 6.33 0.34
N GLU A 44 28.09 5.19 0.97
CA GLU A 44 27.71 3.96 0.27
C GLU A 44 26.36 4.13 -0.45
N LEU A 45 25.36 4.70 0.23
CA LEU A 45 24.04 4.99 -0.36
C LEU A 45 24.14 5.97 -1.54
N TRP A 46 25.06 6.95 -1.48
CA TRP A 46 25.27 7.90 -2.57
C TRP A 46 25.76 7.23 -3.86
N ARG A 47 26.57 6.17 -3.75
CA ARG A 47 27.08 5.41 -4.92
C ARG A 47 25.98 4.63 -5.65
N VAL A 48 24.88 4.31 -4.95
CA VAL A 48 23.74 3.55 -5.48
C VAL A 48 22.46 4.38 -5.55
N LYS A 49 22.56 5.71 -5.42
CA LYS A 49 21.41 6.64 -5.32
C LYS A 49 20.41 6.55 -6.48
N HIS A 50 20.86 6.11 -7.64
CA HIS A 50 20.01 5.95 -8.83
C HIS A 50 19.14 4.69 -8.80
N LEU A 51 19.47 3.73 -7.93
CA LEU A 51 18.75 2.45 -7.75
C LEU A 51 17.82 2.46 -6.53
N ILE A 52 18.01 3.43 -5.63
CA ILE A 52 17.30 3.50 -4.36
C ILE A 52 16.37 4.71 -4.25
N GLU A 53 15.32 4.57 -3.45
CA GLU A 53 14.52 5.69 -2.97
C GLU A 53 14.75 5.87 -1.48
N LEU A 54 15.17 7.07 -1.07
CA LEU A 54 15.41 7.41 0.34
C LEU A 54 14.21 8.14 0.94
N LYS A 55 13.82 7.73 2.14
CA LYS A 55 12.81 8.43 2.96
C LYS A 55 13.33 8.60 4.39
N PRO A 56 13.13 9.77 5.01
CA PRO A 56 13.39 9.94 6.43
C PRO A 56 12.36 9.14 7.25
N ILE A 57 12.77 8.65 8.42
CA ILE A 57 11.84 8.09 9.39
C ILE A 57 11.39 9.20 10.31
N THR A 58 10.08 9.30 10.54
CA THR A 58 9.44 10.28 11.42
C THR A 58 8.67 9.57 12.52
N PHE A 59 8.67 10.14 13.71
CA PHE A 59 8.08 9.55 14.91
C PHE A 59 6.95 10.45 15.43
N PRO A 60 5.75 10.40 14.82
CA PRO A 60 4.63 11.26 15.24
C PRO A 60 4.22 11.03 16.70
N ASN A 61 4.34 9.80 17.21
CA ASN A 61 3.96 9.41 18.57
C ASN A 61 5.13 9.40 19.57
N GLY A 62 6.28 9.99 19.18
CA GLY A 62 7.54 9.90 19.92
C GLY A 62 8.34 8.63 19.62
N GLU A 63 9.56 8.56 20.16
CA GLU A 63 10.45 7.42 19.94
C GLU A 63 9.95 6.16 20.66
N PRO A 64 10.02 4.98 20.01
CA PRO A 64 9.62 3.71 20.63
C PRO A 64 10.56 3.33 21.77
N THR A 65 9.99 2.89 22.89
CA THR A 65 10.74 2.37 24.05
C THR A 65 10.81 0.84 24.01
N SER A 66 11.59 0.21 24.90
CA SER A 66 11.69 -1.25 25.02
C SER A 66 10.34 -1.96 25.20
N ASP A 67 9.37 -1.29 25.81
CA ASP A 67 8.04 -1.86 26.08
C ASP A 67 7.15 -1.84 24.82
N ASP A 68 7.52 -1.03 23.83
CA ASP A 68 6.75 -0.77 22.62
C ASP A 68 7.11 -1.72 21.46
N ILE A 69 8.11 -2.60 21.62
CA ILE A 69 8.72 -3.41 20.54
C ILE A 69 7.66 -4.14 19.70
N TYR A 70 6.63 -4.70 20.33
CA TYR A 70 5.58 -5.46 19.65
C TYR A 70 4.50 -4.59 19.00
N GLY A 71 4.41 -3.31 19.39
CA GLY A 71 3.43 -2.34 18.90
C GLY A 71 3.97 -1.38 17.82
N VAL A 72 5.25 -1.47 17.47
CA VAL A 72 5.85 -0.59 16.44
C VAL A 72 5.46 -1.06 15.03
N LYS A 73 4.92 -0.14 14.24
CA LYS A 73 4.70 -0.32 12.80
C LYS A 73 5.43 0.77 12.04
N LEU A 74 6.30 0.35 11.12
CA LEU A 74 6.97 1.25 10.19
C LEU A 74 6.22 1.25 8.85
N HIS A 75 5.64 2.39 8.51
CA HIS A 75 4.90 2.59 7.28
C HIS A 75 5.80 2.91 6.09
N PRO A 76 5.35 2.63 4.84
CA PRO A 76 6.17 2.87 3.65
C PRO A 76 6.51 4.32 3.35
N ASP A 77 5.75 5.25 3.93
CA ASP A 77 5.97 6.69 3.83
C ASP A 77 7.03 7.21 4.84
N GLY A 78 7.50 6.34 5.73
CA GLY A 78 8.50 6.67 6.75
C GLY A 78 7.91 7.04 8.10
N ARG A 79 6.58 6.96 8.30
CA ARG A 79 5.99 7.13 9.63
C ARG A 79 6.21 5.87 10.47
N CYS A 80 6.81 6.05 11.63
CA CYS A 80 6.94 5.02 12.65
C CYS A 80 5.89 5.25 13.73
N GLU A 81 4.84 4.43 13.71
CA GLU A 81 3.74 4.53 14.65
C GLU A 81 3.91 3.47 15.73
N VAL A 82 3.77 3.92 16.98
CA VAL A 82 3.68 3.02 18.13
C VAL A 82 2.21 2.90 18.49
N ALA A 83 1.67 1.69 18.39
CA ALA A 83 0.34 1.35 18.87
C ALA A 83 0.39 1.16 20.39
N LYS A 84 0.45 2.26 21.16
CA LYS A 84 0.51 2.22 22.63
C LYS A 84 -0.79 1.76 23.27
N ASP A 85 -1.93 2.02 22.61
CA ASP A 85 -3.26 1.92 23.23
C ASP A 85 -4.30 1.27 22.32
N VAL A 86 -3.93 0.27 21.51
CA VAL A 86 -4.97 -0.56 20.88
C VAL A 86 -5.42 -1.57 21.93
N ALA A 87 -6.40 -1.19 22.74
CA ALA A 87 -7.22 -2.17 23.42
C ALA A 87 -7.66 -3.21 22.37
N PRO A 88 -7.58 -4.53 22.65
CA PRO A 88 -8.13 -5.51 21.72
C PRO A 88 -9.56 -5.10 21.44
N LEU A 89 -9.87 -4.84 20.16
CA LEU A 89 -11.22 -4.45 19.75
C LEU A 89 -12.20 -5.45 20.37
N THR A 90 -13.19 -4.93 21.08
CA THR A 90 -14.20 -5.79 21.68
C THR A 90 -14.94 -6.55 20.57
N GLU A 91 -15.46 -7.75 20.85
CA GLU A 91 -16.23 -8.53 19.86
C GLU A 91 -17.40 -7.72 19.27
N GLU A 92 -17.90 -6.73 20.01
CA GLU A 92 -18.96 -5.82 19.59
C GLU A 92 -18.51 -4.84 18.50
N GLU A 93 -17.27 -4.35 18.56
CA GLU A 93 -16.68 -3.43 17.55
C GLU A 93 -16.19 -4.17 16.30
N LEU A 94 -15.83 -5.47 16.45
CA LEU A 94 -15.49 -6.37 15.34
C LEU A 94 -16.70 -6.84 14.53
N ARG A 95 -17.93 -6.61 15.01
CA ARG A 95 -19.14 -6.87 14.23
C ARG A 95 -19.22 -5.87 13.08
N LEU A 96 -18.72 -6.27 11.92
CA LEU A 96 -19.01 -5.62 10.61
C LEU A 96 -20.52 -5.54 10.31
N TYR A 97 -21.34 -6.27 11.07
CA TYR A 97 -22.78 -6.37 10.94
C TYR A 97 -23.47 -5.33 11.83
N ASP A 98 -23.67 -4.13 11.29
CA ASP A 98 -24.64 -3.17 11.84
C ASP A 98 -26.00 -3.44 11.18
N PRO A 99 -26.99 -4.00 11.90
CA PRO A 99 -28.31 -4.29 11.33
C PRO A 99 -29.04 -3.02 10.85
N ASN A 100 -28.68 -1.83 11.37
CA ASN A 100 -29.24 -0.56 10.93
C ASN A 100 -28.55 0.01 9.69
N LYS A 101 -27.41 -0.56 9.28
CA LYS A 101 -26.62 -0.11 8.13
C LYS A 101 -26.89 -0.94 6.87
N GLN A 102 -27.74 -1.96 6.97
CA GLN A 102 -28.29 -2.64 5.80
C GLN A 102 -29.25 -1.70 5.08
N TRP A 103 -29.19 -1.67 3.76
CA TRP A 103 -30.24 -1.02 2.98
C TRP A 103 -31.56 -1.73 3.23
N SER A 104 -32.62 -0.95 3.46
CA SER A 104 -33.96 -1.53 3.46
C SER A 104 -34.25 -2.16 2.08
N PRO A 105 -35.09 -3.21 2.01
CA PRO A 105 -35.44 -3.82 0.73
C PRO A 105 -35.90 -2.80 -0.32
N LYS A 106 -36.65 -1.79 0.12
CA LYS A 106 -37.12 -0.67 -0.71
C LYS A 106 -35.98 0.20 -1.27
N GLU A 107 -34.97 0.49 -0.47
CA GLU A 107 -33.81 1.29 -0.92
C GLU A 107 -32.93 0.51 -1.90
N LEU A 108 -32.75 -0.80 -1.64
CA LEU A 108 -32.04 -1.70 -2.53
C LEU A 108 -32.78 -1.84 -3.87
N GLU A 109 -34.09 -2.09 -3.84
CA GLU A 109 -34.94 -2.14 -5.04
C GLU A 109 -34.88 -0.84 -5.83
N ARG A 110 -34.96 0.32 -5.15
CA ARG A 110 -34.85 1.63 -5.81
C ARG A 110 -33.48 1.81 -6.49
N GLN A 111 -32.39 1.43 -5.83
CA GLN A 111 -31.05 1.50 -6.43
C GLN A 111 -30.90 0.56 -7.63
N LEU A 112 -31.36 -0.69 -7.50
CA LEU A 112 -31.29 -1.68 -8.57
C LEU A 112 -32.14 -1.26 -9.77
N ALA A 113 -33.35 -0.75 -9.52
CA ALA A 113 -34.22 -0.18 -10.55
C ALA A 113 -33.55 1.03 -11.22
N SER A 114 -32.98 1.96 -10.46
CA SER A 114 -32.25 3.11 -11.02
C SER A 114 -31.09 2.68 -11.92
N LYS A 115 -30.32 1.65 -11.54
CA LYS A 115 -29.26 1.09 -12.39
C LYS A 115 -29.82 0.44 -13.65
N TYR A 116 -30.86 -0.37 -13.50
CA TYR A 116 -31.51 -1.06 -14.62
C TYR A 116 -32.05 -0.08 -15.65
N PHE A 117 -32.80 0.94 -15.21
CA PHE A 117 -33.36 1.96 -16.09
C PHE A 117 -32.27 2.89 -16.67
N GLY A 118 -31.24 3.24 -15.88
CA GLY A 118 -30.12 4.04 -16.38
C GLY A 118 -29.28 3.35 -17.45
N CYS A 119 -29.18 2.01 -17.40
CA CYS A 119 -28.51 1.23 -18.44
C CYS A 119 -29.44 0.79 -19.57
N LYS A 120 -30.75 1.07 -19.48
CA LYS A 120 -31.73 0.63 -20.48
C LYS A 120 -31.45 1.22 -21.87
N ASP A 121 -31.06 2.49 -21.92
CA ASP A 121 -30.69 3.17 -23.17
C ASP A 121 -29.45 2.55 -23.84
N VAL A 122 -28.49 2.03 -23.05
CA VAL A 122 -27.27 1.37 -23.56
C VAL A 122 -27.59 0.03 -24.23
N PHE A 123 -28.62 -0.68 -23.75
CA PHE A 123 -29.11 -1.90 -24.39
C PHE A 123 -29.99 -1.63 -25.61
N GLU A 124 -30.77 -0.54 -25.61
CA GLU A 124 -31.62 -0.15 -26.74
C GLU A 124 -30.82 0.48 -27.90
N THR A 125 -29.64 1.06 -27.65
CA THR A 125 -28.75 1.63 -28.69
C THR A 125 -27.70 0.66 -29.23
N ASN A 126 -27.60 -0.58 -28.72
CA ASN A 126 -26.71 -1.56 -29.34
C ASN A 126 -27.32 -2.04 -30.68
N VAL A 127 -26.45 -2.19 -31.68
CA VAL A 127 -26.81 -2.54 -33.08
C VAL A 127 -27.44 -3.94 -33.20
N TYR A 128 -27.40 -4.75 -32.13
CA TYR A 128 -27.81 -6.15 -32.10
C TYR A 128 -29.23 -6.38 -31.55
N THR A 129 -30.00 -5.34 -31.29
CA THR A 129 -31.43 -5.48 -30.96
C THR A 129 -32.25 -5.79 -32.22
N ASN A 130 -33.09 -6.83 -32.16
CA ASN A 130 -33.88 -7.36 -33.29
C ASN A 130 -34.81 -6.33 -33.96
N SER A 131 -35.07 -5.19 -33.30
CA SER A 131 -35.89 -4.09 -33.81
C SER A 131 -35.15 -3.20 -34.82
N ASN A 132 -33.81 -3.20 -34.82
CA ASN A 132 -32.96 -2.38 -35.69
C ASN A 132 -32.35 -3.17 -36.87
N ILE A 133 -32.61 -4.48 -36.95
CA ILE A 133 -32.25 -5.31 -38.10
C ILE A 133 -33.32 -5.09 -39.17
N SER A 134 -33.04 -4.22 -40.15
CA SER A 134 -33.77 -4.26 -41.42
C SER A 134 -33.24 -5.46 -42.21
N VAL A 135 -34.15 -6.37 -42.58
CA VAL A 135 -33.88 -7.46 -43.53
C VAL A 135 -33.85 -6.89 -44.94
#